data_AF-A0A2G2DPS3-F1
#
_entry.id   AF-A0A2G2DPS3-F1
#
_cell.length_a   1.000
_cell.length_b   1.000
_cell.length_c   1.000
_cell.angle_alpha   90.00
_cell.angle_beta   90.00
_cell.angle_gamma   90.00
#
_symmetry.space_group_name_H-M   'P 1'
#
loop_
_entity.id
_entity.type
_entity.pdbx_description
1 polymer ?
#
loop_
_entity_poly.entity_id
_entity_poly.type
_entity_poly.pdbx_seq_one_letter_code
_entity_poly.pdbx_strand_id
1 'polypeptide(L)'
;MIKYTFLFLFIIPFPVFSYSQKEGKYDEFRTGTFTYLDKGEGVLVIRTKKTQIEIYPDGESKLINKIKWINDSTYMLTFKKSINADGCLVKGDRMKIEFLSKDGNQYKCRYTSSACGKGEVTMKKVD
;
A
#
# COMPACT_ATOMS: atom_id res chain seq x y z
N MET A 1 -44.81 -47.21 34.41
CA MET A 1 -44.18 -47.28 33.08
C MET A 1 -43.92 -45.86 32.60
N ILE A 2 -42.68 -45.38 32.70
CA ILE A 2 -42.31 -44.02 32.27
C ILE A 2 -41.43 -44.18 31.02
N LYS A 3 -41.93 -43.72 29.86
CA LYS A 3 -41.21 -43.69 28.59
C LYS A 3 -40.32 -42.44 28.58
N TYR A 4 -39.01 -42.63 28.69
CA TYR A 4 -38.04 -41.56 28.43
C TYR A 4 -37.77 -41.51 26.93
N THR A 5 -38.32 -40.50 26.25
CA THR A 5 -37.98 -40.18 24.86
C THR A 5 -36.61 -39.51 24.86
N PHE A 6 -35.57 -40.25 24.49
CA PHE A 6 -34.20 -39.75 24.37
C PHE A 6 -34.08 -38.93 23.07
N LEU A 7 -34.06 -37.61 23.16
CA LEU A 7 -33.81 -36.71 22.03
C LEU A 7 -32.30 -36.64 21.78
N PHE A 8 -31.83 -37.33 20.74
CA PHE A 8 -30.43 -37.30 20.31
C PHE A 8 -30.16 -35.97 19.56
N LEU A 9 -29.51 -35.02 20.22
CA LEU A 9 -29.08 -33.75 19.63
C LEU A 9 -27.83 -34.00 18.76
N PHE A 10 -27.99 -33.94 17.44
CA PHE A 10 -26.92 -34.14 16.46
C PHE A 10 -26.06 -32.87 16.41
N ILE A 11 -24.96 -32.83 17.17
CA ILE A 11 -23.96 -31.74 17.12
C ILE A 11 -23.06 -31.98 15.91
N ILE A 12 -23.29 -31.23 14.82
CA ILE A 12 -22.42 -31.24 13.64
C ILE A 12 -21.22 -30.34 13.93
N PRO A 13 -19.98 -30.85 13.98
CA PRO A 13 -18.80 -29.99 14.10
C PRO A 13 -18.59 -29.27 12.76
N PHE A 14 -18.87 -27.97 12.73
CA PHE A 14 -18.45 -27.09 11.63
C PHE A 14 -16.92 -27.02 11.62
N PRO A 15 -16.22 -27.41 10.53
CA PRO A 15 -14.81 -27.11 10.39
C PRO A 15 -14.64 -25.59 10.20
N VAL A 16 -14.09 -24.93 11.22
CA VAL A 16 -13.57 -23.57 11.12
C VAL A 16 -12.32 -23.60 10.25
N PHE A 17 -12.50 -23.40 8.94
CA PHE A 17 -11.39 -23.16 8.02
C PHE A 17 -10.81 -21.76 8.27
N SER A 18 -9.81 -21.67 9.16
CA SER A 18 -8.95 -20.48 9.25
C SER A 18 -8.05 -20.42 8.02
N TYR A 19 -8.46 -19.67 7.01
CA TYR A 19 -7.61 -19.33 5.87
C TYR A 19 -6.54 -18.32 6.30
N SER A 20 -5.35 -18.80 6.64
CA SER A 20 -4.15 -17.95 6.69
C SER A 20 -3.70 -17.70 5.25
N GLN A 21 -4.07 -16.56 4.66
CA GLN A 21 -3.46 -16.13 3.39
C GLN A 21 -1.98 -15.85 3.67
N LYS A 22 -1.08 -16.58 3.00
CA LYS A 22 0.34 -16.22 3.01
C LYS A 22 0.45 -14.80 2.44
N GLU A 23 0.93 -13.86 3.23
CA GLU A 23 1.19 -12.50 2.76
C GLU A 23 2.21 -12.55 1.63
N GLY A 24 1.89 -11.89 0.52
CA GLY A 24 2.78 -11.71 -0.60
C GLY A 24 3.99 -10.87 -0.21
N LYS A 25 5.11 -11.03 -0.92
CA LYS A 25 6.40 -10.38 -0.64
C LYS A 25 6.29 -8.86 -0.36
N TYR A 26 5.33 -8.17 -0.96
CA TYR A 26 5.15 -6.73 -0.86
C TYR A 26 3.84 -6.30 -0.18
N ASP A 27 3.12 -7.23 0.47
CA ASP A 27 1.81 -6.90 1.06
C ASP A 27 1.91 -5.88 2.20
N GLU A 28 2.99 -5.93 2.99
CA GLU A 28 3.31 -4.95 4.03
C GLU A 28 3.49 -3.52 3.49
N PHE A 29 3.77 -3.34 2.20
CA PHE A 29 3.89 -2.03 1.56
C PHE A 29 2.52 -1.43 1.21
N ARG A 30 1.45 -2.24 1.17
CA ARG A 30 0.13 -1.75 0.75
C ARG A 30 -0.47 -0.75 1.72
N THR A 31 -0.01 -0.76 2.98
CA THR A 31 -0.48 0.13 4.05
C THR A 31 0.66 0.43 5.01
N GLY A 32 0.62 1.61 5.64
CA GLY A 32 1.57 2.03 6.65
C GLY A 32 2.19 3.37 6.31
N THR A 33 3.28 3.66 7.00
CA THR A 33 3.98 4.94 6.92
C THR A 33 5.40 4.70 6.46
N PHE A 34 5.84 5.49 5.49
CA PHE A 34 7.14 5.32 4.85
C PHE A 34 7.86 6.66 4.74
N THR A 35 9.16 6.60 4.50
CA THR A 35 9.97 7.76 4.10
C THR A 35 10.91 7.38 2.97
N TYR A 36 11.30 8.35 2.15
CA TYR A 36 12.30 8.14 1.11
C TYR A 36 13.71 8.19 1.72
N LEU A 37 14.60 7.29 1.27
CA LEU A 37 16.00 7.25 1.69
C LEU A 37 16.94 7.98 0.71
N ASP A 38 16.44 8.37 -0.46
CA ASP A 38 17.21 9.00 -1.53
C ASP A 38 16.61 10.37 -1.91
N LYS A 39 15.84 10.44 -2.99
CA LYS A 39 15.20 11.68 -3.42
C LYS A 39 13.94 11.90 -2.59
N GLY A 40 13.88 13.03 -1.88
CA GLY A 40 12.74 13.37 -1.02
C GLY A 40 12.93 12.91 0.43
N GLU A 41 14.17 12.86 0.92
CA GLU A 41 14.45 12.63 2.34
C GLU A 41 13.61 13.57 3.23
N GLY A 42 13.09 13.05 4.33
CA GLY A 42 12.22 13.77 5.26
C GLY A 42 10.75 13.85 4.83
N VAL A 43 10.40 13.47 3.59
CA VAL A 43 8.99 13.33 3.20
C VAL A 43 8.39 12.10 3.87
N LEU A 44 7.23 12.29 4.53
CA LEU A 44 6.45 11.23 5.14
C LEU A 44 5.37 10.76 4.17
N VAL A 45 5.35 9.47 3.87
CA VAL A 45 4.39 8.86 2.95
C VAL A 45 3.41 8.00 3.74
N ILE A 46 2.19 8.49 3.90
CA ILE A 46 1.10 7.79 4.58
C ILE A 46 0.28 7.06 3.52
N ARG A 47 0.20 5.73 3.66
CA ARG A 47 -0.38 4.86 2.63
C ARG A 47 -1.53 4.02 3.18
N THR A 48 -2.62 3.98 2.42
CA THR A 48 -3.68 2.99 2.55
C THR A 48 -3.70 2.10 1.31
N LYS A 49 -4.54 1.06 1.29
CA LYS A 49 -4.72 0.19 0.12
C LYS A 49 -5.08 0.96 -1.17
N LYS A 50 -5.67 2.16 -1.06
CA LYS A 50 -6.23 2.93 -2.19
C LYS A 50 -5.67 4.35 -2.32
N THR A 51 -4.94 4.86 -1.33
CA THR A 51 -4.48 6.26 -1.31
C THR A 51 -3.06 6.38 -0.79
N GLN A 52 -2.33 7.35 -1.31
CA GLN A 52 -1.03 7.76 -0.80
C GLN A 52 -1.07 9.27 -0.58
N ILE A 53 -0.61 9.70 0.60
CA ILE A 53 -0.44 11.11 0.96
C ILE A 53 1.02 11.30 1.33
N GLU A 54 1.68 12.22 0.65
CA GLU A 54 3.07 12.61 0.94
C GLU A 54 3.01 13.95 1.64
N ILE A 55 3.66 14.06 2.80
CA ILE A 55 3.75 15.26 3.62
C ILE A 55 5.21 15.67 3.63
N TYR A 56 5.49 16.88 3.16
CA TYR A 56 6.84 17.41 3.08
C TYR A 56 7.32 17.91 4.45
N PRO A 57 8.64 18.12 4.62
CA PRO A 57 9.21 18.52 5.92
C PRO A 57 8.64 19.80 6.52
N ASP A 58 8.07 20.69 5.71
CA ASP A 58 7.40 21.91 6.17
C ASP A 58 6.04 21.66 6.85
N GLY A 59 5.47 20.44 6.73
CA GLY A 59 4.17 20.05 7.27
C GLY A 59 2.95 20.65 6.54
N GLU A 60 3.16 21.69 5.74
CA GLU A 60 2.12 22.39 4.99
C GLU A 60 1.95 21.83 3.58
N SER A 61 3.07 21.44 2.95
CA SER A 61 3.10 20.95 1.60
C SER A 61 2.73 19.48 1.54
N LYS A 62 1.77 19.14 0.67
CA LYS A 62 1.20 17.79 0.56
C LYS A 62 0.97 17.38 -0.88
N LEU A 63 1.18 16.10 -1.16
CA LEU A 63 0.87 15.49 -2.45
C LEU A 63 -0.06 14.30 -2.24
N ILE A 64 -1.19 14.28 -2.97
CA ILE A 64 -2.25 13.29 -2.77
C ILE A 64 -2.47 12.49 -4.05
N ASN A 65 -2.33 11.16 -3.92
CA ASN A 65 -2.48 10.20 -5.00
C ASN A 65 -3.53 9.14 -4.68
N LYS A 66 -4.19 8.61 -5.73
CA LYS A 66 -4.88 7.32 -5.66
C LYS A 66 -3.97 6.20 -6.11
N ILE A 67 -4.09 5.03 -5.48
CA ILE A 67 -3.37 3.81 -5.83
C ILE A 67 -4.33 2.84 -6.51
N LYS A 68 -3.87 2.23 -7.61
CA LYS A 68 -4.48 1.04 -8.20
C LYS A 68 -3.42 -0.04 -8.37
N TRP A 69 -3.57 -1.14 -7.63
CA TRP A 69 -2.72 -2.31 -7.77
C TRP A 69 -3.04 -3.05 -9.08
N ILE A 70 -1.99 -3.39 -9.83
CA ILE A 70 -2.09 -4.16 -11.07
C ILE A 70 -1.83 -5.64 -10.76
N ASN A 71 -0.81 -5.89 -9.94
CA ASN A 71 -0.44 -7.19 -9.39
C ASN A 71 0.35 -6.95 -8.08
N ASP A 72 1.02 -7.98 -7.54
CA ASP A 72 1.74 -7.90 -6.27
C ASP A 72 2.99 -7.02 -6.34
N SER A 73 3.62 -6.89 -7.50
CA SER A 73 4.86 -6.13 -7.68
C SER A 73 4.68 -4.80 -8.43
N THR A 74 3.46 -4.46 -8.85
CA THR A 74 3.21 -3.32 -9.72
C THR A 74 1.91 -2.60 -9.36
N TYR A 75 1.97 -1.28 -9.28
CA TYR A 75 0.80 -0.43 -9.08
C TYR A 75 0.89 0.87 -9.88
N MET A 76 -0.24 1.55 -10.00
CA MET A 76 -0.37 2.86 -10.61
C MET A 76 -0.73 3.90 -9.56
N LEU A 77 0.03 4.98 -9.50
CA LEU A 77 -0.39 6.21 -8.84
C LEU A 77 -1.15 7.08 -9.84
N THR A 78 -2.24 7.70 -9.38
CA THR A 78 -2.93 8.75 -10.12
C THR A 78 -2.94 10.01 -9.28
N PHE A 79 -2.27 11.05 -9.78
CA PHE A 79 -2.18 12.33 -9.12
C PHE A 79 -3.55 12.99 -9.00
N LYS A 80 -3.89 13.44 -7.80
CA LYS A 80 -5.18 14.09 -7.52
C LYS A 80 -5.05 15.58 -7.29
N LYS A 81 -4.11 15.98 -6.44
CA LYS A 81 -3.80 17.38 -6.15
C LYS A 81 -2.51 17.47 -5.36
N SER A 82 -1.86 18.62 -5.45
CA SER A 82 -0.89 19.11 -4.50
C SER A 82 -1.50 20.24 -3.66
N ILE A 83 -0.90 20.50 -2.51
CA ILE A 83 -1.13 21.65 -1.64
C ILE A 83 0.26 22.20 -1.38
N ASN A 84 0.55 23.45 -1.76
CA ASN A 84 1.83 24.14 -1.57
C ASN A 84 3.09 23.40 -2.10
N ALA A 85 2.91 22.34 -2.90
CA ALA A 85 4.00 21.55 -3.46
C ALA A 85 4.04 21.74 -4.99
N ASP A 86 5.18 22.19 -5.49
CA ASP A 86 5.50 22.22 -6.91
C ASP A 86 5.91 20.84 -7.42
N GLY A 87 5.66 20.59 -8.70
CA GLY A 87 6.05 19.33 -9.32
C GLY A 87 5.65 19.24 -10.79
N CYS A 88 6.09 18.16 -11.42
CA CYS A 88 5.82 17.87 -12.83
C CYS A 88 4.41 17.32 -13.10
N LEU A 89 3.63 16.96 -12.07
CA LEU A 89 2.34 16.28 -12.22
C LEU A 89 1.17 17.25 -12.21
N VAL A 90 0.22 17.04 -13.11
CA VAL A 90 -1.11 17.67 -13.09
C VAL A 90 -2.21 16.65 -12.80
N LYS A 91 -3.38 17.14 -12.35
CA LYS A 91 -4.51 16.28 -11.94
C LYS A 91 -4.88 15.27 -13.04
N GLY A 92 -4.81 13.99 -12.70
CA GLY A 92 -5.11 12.89 -13.61
C GLY A 92 -3.87 12.17 -14.15
N ASP A 93 -2.69 12.77 -14.04
CA ASP A 93 -1.45 12.14 -14.44
C ASP A 93 -1.21 10.84 -13.68
N ARG A 94 -0.56 9.92 -14.38
CA ARG A 94 -0.32 8.58 -13.90
C ARG A 94 1.17 8.28 -13.82
N MET A 95 1.52 7.52 -12.79
CA MET A 95 2.87 7.03 -12.59
C MET A 95 2.83 5.54 -12.27
N LYS A 96 3.44 4.74 -13.14
CA LYS A 96 3.60 3.31 -12.93
C LYS A 96 4.75 3.12 -11.96
N ILE A 97 4.51 2.30 -10.93
CA ILE A 97 5.53 1.92 -9.95
C ILE A 97 5.71 0.41 -10.00
N GLU A 98 6.96 -0.03 -10.03
CA GLU A 98 7.39 -1.42 -10.08
C GLU A 98 8.40 -1.70 -8.98
N PHE A 99 8.16 -2.71 -8.15
CA PHE A 99 9.15 -3.13 -7.15
C PHE A 99 10.31 -3.85 -7.84
N LEU A 100 11.52 -3.47 -7.46
CA LEU A 100 12.76 -4.09 -7.89
C LEU A 100 13.27 -5.07 -6.82
N SER A 101 13.21 -4.67 -5.54
CA SER A 101 13.64 -5.50 -4.42
C SER A 101 12.97 -5.08 -3.11
N LYS A 102 13.02 -5.98 -2.12
CA LYS A 102 12.72 -5.73 -0.70
C LYS A 102 13.88 -6.27 0.12
N ASP A 103 14.34 -5.46 1.06
CA ASP A 103 15.31 -5.86 2.08
C ASP A 103 14.82 -5.36 3.44
N GLY A 104 14.41 -6.27 4.31
CA GLY A 104 13.74 -5.93 5.57
C GLY A 104 12.51 -5.03 5.33
N ASN A 105 12.59 -3.80 5.85
CA ASN A 105 11.58 -2.74 5.73
C ASN A 105 11.86 -1.73 4.62
N GLN A 106 12.84 -1.99 3.75
CA GLN A 106 13.20 -1.14 2.62
C GLN A 106 12.68 -1.73 1.31
N TYR A 107 12.14 -0.86 0.47
CA TYR A 107 11.50 -1.20 -0.79
C TYR A 107 12.11 -0.34 -1.87
N LYS A 108 12.82 -0.99 -2.81
CA LYS A 108 13.36 -0.30 -3.98
C LYS A 108 12.36 -0.38 -5.12
N CYS A 109 11.99 0.76 -5.66
CA CYS A 109 10.95 0.91 -6.67
C CYS A 109 11.49 1.65 -7.89
N ARG A 110 11.02 1.27 -9.08
CA ARG A 110 11.16 2.06 -10.31
C ARG A 110 9.86 2.79 -10.57
N TYR A 111 9.94 4.08 -10.88
CA TYR A 111 8.81 4.85 -11.36
C TYR A 111 8.94 5.17 -12.85
N THR A 112 7.82 5.26 -13.55
CA THR A 112 7.74 5.74 -14.92
C THR A 112 6.46 6.55 -15.11
N SER A 113 6.59 7.77 -15.63
CA SER A 113 5.49 8.68 -15.96
C SER A 113 5.86 9.51 -17.19
N SER A 114 4.88 9.86 -18.02
CA SER A 114 5.11 10.78 -19.14
C SER A 114 5.53 12.18 -18.67
N ALA A 115 5.02 12.62 -17.51
CA ALA A 115 5.24 13.97 -17.01
C ALA A 115 6.56 14.12 -16.23
N CYS A 116 6.95 13.10 -15.46
CA CYS A 116 8.13 13.13 -14.59
C CYS A 116 9.28 12.23 -15.07
N GLY A 117 9.15 11.60 -16.24
CA GLY A 117 10.12 10.65 -16.76
C GLY A 117 10.19 9.35 -15.96
N LYS A 118 11.39 8.78 -15.85
CA LYS A 118 11.65 7.51 -15.18
C LYS A 118 12.80 7.64 -14.19
N GLY A 119 12.75 6.84 -13.13
CA GLY A 119 13.82 6.80 -12.13
C GLY A 119 13.59 5.68 -11.13
N GLU A 120 14.48 5.61 -10.15
CA GLU A 120 14.39 4.67 -9.04
C GLU A 120 14.35 5.44 -7.73
N VAL A 121 13.65 4.88 -6.75
CA VAL A 121 13.48 5.45 -5.42
C VAL A 121 13.47 4.34 -4.39
N THR A 122 13.99 4.60 -3.20
CA THR A 122 14.00 3.66 -2.08
C THR A 122 13.16 4.20 -0.94
N MET A 123 12.16 3.43 -0.53
CA MET A 123 11.28 3.77 0.58
C MET A 123 11.53 2.85 1.76
N LYS A 124 11.60 3.41 2.97
CA LYS A 124 11.70 2.65 4.21
C LYS A 124 10.40 2.79 5.00
N LYS A 125 9.85 1.67 5.47
CA LYS A 125 8.72 1.68 6.40
C LYS A 125 9.19 2.12 7.80
N VAL A 126 8.43 3.01 8.43
CA VAL A 126 8.79 3.67 9.70
C VAL A 126 7.79 3.42 10.83
N ASP A 127 6.73 2.64 10.57
CA ASP A 127 5.75 2.18 11.56
C ASP A 127 5.64 0.65 11.63
#